data_AF-A0A5B7HEB3-F1
#
_entry.id   AF-A0A5B7HEB3-F1
#
_cell.length_a   1.000
_cell.length_b   1.000
_cell.length_c   1.000
_cell.angle_alpha   90.00
_cell.angle_beta   90.00
_cell.angle_gamma   90.00
#
_symmetry.space_group_name_H-M   'P 1'
#
loop_
_entity.id
_entity.type
_entity.pdbx_description
1 polymer ?
#
loop_
_entity_poly.entity_id
_entity_poly.type
_entity_poly.pdbx_seq_one_letter_code
_entity_poly.pdbx_strand_id
1 'polypeptide(L)'
;MPRLSKKDKQRKEAWTMSMEAQRRKRQRVDLEATAPLAVTPHAIALLPPTAAAARSTPQPGTSQPELFENAVTIRCTTCNFNNTSRPEFVEAGAHKKKISRANIVFIYLSIIEDTGFAGMRRMMGGLGMPLVGKFKYYRHLSYLCDKMKSHYNSKQAEIHSAIRRSLLGGRNKLTDNAIDKMQSFFGKHIRDNVGADYLTMKKAVMSSFHHIFSTDENPRHGLCKEGINSWCFYQKALAEGKKKEEIKHKKSLVVNLDQEAQKKIRQVYDALTTKDILERCVRGLTQNANESFHSKMWARARKTKFAGLSRLSFVAQSAILDHNYGYRKACLLPTLNINPKALRRSLTAADQERRMHHQAQQKPKKKEKASADYEPGGF
;
A
#
# COMPACT_ATOMS: atom_id res chain seq x y z
N MET A 1 10.20 -18.98 -25.78
CA MET A 1 8.96 -18.66 -25.02
C MET A 1 8.27 -19.97 -24.66
N PRO A 2 8.10 -20.34 -23.38
CA PRO A 2 7.40 -21.58 -23.05
C PRO A 2 5.91 -21.46 -23.39
N ARG A 3 5.36 -22.43 -24.14
CA ARG A 3 3.92 -22.50 -24.48
C ARG A 3 3.11 -22.72 -23.20
N LEU A 4 2.18 -21.80 -22.92
CA LEU A 4 1.20 -21.93 -21.84
C LEU A 4 0.34 -23.18 -22.04
N SER A 5 0.04 -23.89 -20.96
CA SER A 5 -0.85 -25.06 -21.01
C SER A 5 -2.25 -24.65 -21.43
N LYS A 6 -2.99 -25.56 -22.09
CA LYS A 6 -4.39 -25.32 -22.53
C LYS A 6 -5.29 -24.87 -21.38
N LYS A 7 -5.02 -25.37 -20.16
CA LYS A 7 -5.73 -25.02 -18.93
C LYS A 7 -5.44 -23.60 -18.45
N ASP A 8 -4.20 -23.14 -18.59
CA ASP A 8 -3.83 -21.76 -18.23
C ASP A 8 -4.36 -20.75 -19.24
N LYS A 9 -4.44 -21.14 -20.52
CA LYS A 9 -5.09 -20.33 -21.57
C LYS A 9 -6.58 -20.14 -21.26
N GLN A 10 -7.29 -21.21 -20.90
CA GLN A 10 -8.70 -21.16 -20.51
C GLN A 10 -8.93 -20.33 -19.24
N ARG A 11 -8.07 -20.45 -18.21
CA ARG A 11 -8.16 -19.61 -17.00
C ARG A 11 -7.94 -18.13 -17.31
N LYS A 12 -7.00 -17.81 -18.21
CA LYS A 12 -6.74 -16.44 -18.65
C LYS A 12 -7.92 -15.88 -19.44
N GLU A 13 -8.50 -16.66 -20.34
CA GLU A 13 -9.69 -16.28 -21.12
C GLU A 13 -10.90 -16.04 -20.20
N ALA A 14 -11.17 -16.95 -19.25
CA ALA A 14 -12.25 -16.79 -18.26
C ALA A 14 -12.05 -15.56 -17.37
N TRP A 15 -10.82 -15.27 -16.94
CA TRP A 15 -10.49 -14.06 -16.18
C TRP A 15 -10.69 -12.79 -17.01
N THR A 16 -10.32 -12.81 -18.29
CA THR A 16 -10.49 -11.66 -19.20
C THR A 16 -11.97 -11.37 -19.46
N MET A 17 -12.77 -12.41 -19.69
CA MET A 17 -14.23 -12.31 -19.85
C MET A 17 -14.92 -11.77 -18.59
N SER A 18 -14.51 -12.20 -17.40
CA SER A 18 -15.03 -11.69 -16.13
C SER A 18 -14.70 -10.21 -15.92
N MET A 19 -13.47 -9.80 -16.27
CA MET A 19 -13.04 -8.40 -16.20
C MET A 19 -13.77 -7.51 -17.20
N GLU A 20 -14.04 -8.00 -18.42
CA GLU A 20 -14.87 -7.28 -19.41
C GLU A 20 -16.32 -7.16 -18.96
N ALA A 21 -16.91 -8.22 -18.39
CA ALA A 21 -18.26 -8.17 -17.84
C ALA A 21 -18.38 -7.13 -16.70
N GLN A 22 -17.38 -7.06 -15.81
CA GLN A 22 -17.31 -6.04 -14.76
C GLN A 22 -17.09 -4.63 -15.32
N ARG A 23 -16.32 -4.48 -16.40
CA ARG A 23 -16.11 -3.20 -17.10
C ARG A 23 -17.41 -2.70 -17.75
N ARG A 24 -18.15 -3.58 -18.43
CA ARG A 24 -19.45 -3.26 -19.04
C ARG A 24 -20.48 -2.85 -17.98
N LYS A 25 -20.51 -3.52 -16.83
CA LYS A 25 -21.39 -3.16 -15.71
C LYS A 25 -21.08 -1.76 -15.15
N ARG A 26 -19.81 -1.36 -15.10
CA ARG A 26 -19.40 0.00 -14.68
C ARG A 26 -19.73 1.06 -15.74
N GLN A 27 -19.46 0.78 -17.02
CA GLN A 27 -19.80 1.70 -18.11
C GLN A 27 -21.31 1.96 -18.20
N ARG A 28 -22.15 0.97 -17.88
CA ARG A 28 -23.61 1.15 -17.83
C ARG A 28 -24.04 2.09 -16.70
N VAL A 29 -23.41 1.99 -15.52
CA VAL A 29 -23.64 2.90 -14.39
C VAL A 29 -23.14 4.32 -14.68
N ASP A 30 -22.02 4.46 -15.39
CA ASP A 30 -21.47 5.78 -15.77
C ASP A 30 -22.33 6.48 -16.84
N LEU A 31 -22.91 5.72 -17.79
CA LEU A 31 -23.82 6.26 -18.81
C LEU A 31 -25.16 6.75 -18.24
N GLU A 32 -25.67 6.11 -17.18
CA GLU A 32 -26.85 6.60 -16.44
C GLU A 32 -26.56 7.87 -15.62
N ALA A 33 -25.29 8.14 -15.30
CA ALA A 33 -24.88 9.31 -14.52
C ALA A 33 -24.52 10.55 -15.34
N THR A 34 -24.39 10.44 -16.66
CA THR A 34 -24.01 11.55 -17.55
C THR A 34 -25.00 11.74 -18.69
N ALA A 35 -26.18 12.31 -18.39
CA ALA A 35 -26.94 13.07 -19.39
C ALA A 35 -26.30 14.47 -19.52
N PRO A 36 -26.04 15.00 -20.74
CA PRO A 36 -25.10 16.11 -20.93
C PRO A 36 -25.77 17.49 -20.86
N LEU A 37 -25.11 18.43 -20.17
CA LEU A 37 -25.21 19.86 -20.49
C LEU A 37 -24.05 20.21 -21.44
N ALA A 38 -24.39 20.69 -22.62
CA ALA A 38 -23.47 21.06 -23.68
C ALA A 38 -22.77 22.39 -23.37
N VAL A 39 -21.43 22.44 -23.54
CA VAL A 39 -20.69 23.70 -23.73
C VAL A 39 -19.60 23.48 -24.78
N THR A 40 -19.62 24.36 -25.77
CA THR A 40 -18.77 24.44 -26.96
C THR A 40 -17.32 24.85 -26.66
N PRO A 41 -16.31 24.37 -27.40
CA PRO A 41 -14.92 24.76 -27.23
C PRO A 41 -14.56 26.00 -28.08
N HIS A 42 -13.84 26.97 -27.49
CA HIS A 42 -13.10 28.00 -28.23
C HIS A 42 -11.61 27.64 -28.28
N ALA A 43 -11.09 27.61 -29.50
CA ALA A 43 -9.69 27.39 -29.82
C ALA A 43 -8.90 28.71 -29.72
N ILE A 44 -7.69 28.67 -29.15
CA ILE A 44 -6.70 29.77 -29.26
C ILE A 44 -5.39 29.17 -29.77
N ALA A 45 -4.96 29.68 -30.92
CA ALA A 45 -3.73 29.33 -31.62
C ALA A 45 -2.48 29.95 -30.96
N LEU A 46 -1.35 29.22 -30.99
CA LEU A 46 -0.04 29.70 -30.56
C LEU A 46 0.87 29.91 -31.79
N LEU A 47 1.49 31.09 -31.88
CA LEU A 47 2.56 31.43 -32.83
C LEU A 47 3.96 31.06 -32.27
N PRO A 48 4.96 30.80 -33.14
CA PRO A 48 6.29 30.29 -32.76
C PRO A 48 7.29 31.38 -32.32
N PRO A 49 8.41 31.01 -31.67
CA PRO A 49 9.35 31.95 -31.07
C PRO A 49 10.48 32.39 -32.02
N THR A 50 10.88 33.66 -31.95
CA THR A 50 12.08 34.22 -32.58
C THR A 50 13.31 34.10 -31.68
N ALA A 51 14.46 33.94 -32.33
CA ALA A 51 15.78 33.70 -31.77
C ALA A 51 16.53 34.97 -31.32
N ALA A 52 17.50 34.79 -30.40
CA ALA A 52 18.90 35.25 -30.47
C ALA A 52 19.46 35.66 -29.10
N ALA A 53 20.63 35.13 -28.74
CA ALA A 53 21.87 35.89 -28.50
C ALA A 53 22.85 35.10 -27.61
N ALA A 54 24.07 34.98 -28.12
CA ALA A 54 25.23 34.31 -27.52
C ALA A 54 26.08 35.26 -26.65
N ARG A 55 26.90 34.67 -25.77
CA ARG A 55 28.20 35.12 -25.16
C ARG A 55 28.37 34.37 -23.83
N SER A 56 29.54 34.05 -23.28
CA SER A 56 30.94 33.93 -23.70
C SER A 56 31.66 33.22 -22.53
N THR A 57 32.68 32.41 -22.80
CA THR A 57 33.54 31.71 -21.83
C THR A 57 34.59 32.63 -21.20
N PRO A 58 35.02 32.33 -19.95
CA PRO A 58 36.47 32.36 -19.67
C PRO A 58 37.00 31.20 -18.81
N GLN A 59 38.32 31.00 -18.91
CA GLN A 59 39.18 29.94 -18.37
C GLN A 59 39.76 30.26 -16.96
N PRO A 60 40.50 29.32 -16.31
CA PRO A 60 40.65 29.24 -14.85
C PRO A 60 41.99 29.78 -14.31
N GLY A 61 41.99 30.22 -13.05
CA GLY A 61 43.18 30.58 -12.27
C GLY A 61 42.97 30.38 -10.77
N THR A 62 43.97 29.79 -10.12
CA THR A 62 44.08 29.34 -8.72
C THR A 62 44.39 30.45 -7.72
N SER A 63 43.79 30.44 -6.52
CA SER A 63 44.49 30.49 -5.20
C SER A 63 43.54 30.68 -4.01
N GLN A 64 43.73 29.78 -3.02
CA GLN A 64 43.45 29.83 -1.57
C GLN A 64 42.02 30.03 -1.00
N PRO A 65 41.69 29.37 0.15
CA PRO A 65 40.35 29.33 0.68
C PRO A 65 40.11 30.48 1.66
N GLU A 66 39.38 31.50 1.22
CA GLU A 66 38.67 32.36 2.17
C GLU A 66 37.58 31.51 2.85
N LEU A 67 37.80 31.24 4.14
CA LEU A 67 36.71 31.13 5.11
C LEU A 67 35.76 32.30 4.84
N PHE A 68 34.48 32.06 4.57
CA PHE A 68 33.37 32.65 5.32
C PHE A 68 32.01 32.11 4.86
N GLU A 69 31.19 31.87 5.88
CA GLU A 69 29.74 32.06 6.01
C GLU A 69 28.89 32.08 4.75
N ASN A 70 27.97 31.10 4.65
CA ASN A 70 26.54 31.30 4.40
C ASN A 70 25.82 29.94 4.43
N ALA A 71 25.59 29.45 5.65
CA ALA A 71 24.75 28.27 5.90
C ALA A 71 23.34 28.73 6.29
N VAL A 72 22.35 28.58 5.39
CA VAL A 72 20.95 28.73 5.77
C VAL A 72 20.55 27.52 6.60
N THR A 73 20.63 27.68 7.92
CA THR A 73 20.22 26.70 8.90
C THR A 73 18.75 26.93 9.22
N ILE A 74 17.88 25.98 8.90
CA ILE A 74 16.50 26.00 9.42
C ILE A 74 16.59 25.48 10.86
N ARG A 75 16.58 26.40 11.82
CA ARG A 75 16.52 26.12 13.26
C ARG A 75 15.07 26.21 13.72
N CYS A 76 14.53 25.12 14.27
CA CYS A 76 13.27 25.17 15.00
C CYS A 76 13.54 25.78 16.39
N THR A 77 13.01 26.98 16.66
CA THR A 77 13.23 27.73 17.91
C THR A 77 12.61 27.06 19.15
N THR A 78 11.66 26.13 18.96
CA THR A 78 10.96 25.46 20.08
C THR A 78 11.61 24.14 20.53
N CYS A 79 12.29 23.41 19.64
CA CYS A 79 12.87 22.09 19.98
C CYS A 79 14.37 21.97 19.73
N ASN A 80 15.02 23.09 19.40
CA ASN A 80 16.45 23.19 19.10
C ASN A 80 16.94 22.18 18.03
N PHE A 81 16.02 21.69 17.19
CA PHE A 81 16.34 20.78 16.09
C PHE A 81 17.04 21.58 14.98
N ASN A 82 18.33 21.31 14.79
CA ASN A 82 19.11 21.85 13.70
C ASN A 82 19.10 20.85 12.54
N ASN A 83 18.45 21.20 11.43
CA ASN A 83 18.71 20.50 10.18
C ASN A 83 20.02 21.05 9.58
N THR A 84 21.15 20.58 10.09
CA THR A 84 22.45 20.86 9.50
C THR A 84 22.56 20.08 8.20
N SER A 85 22.31 20.75 7.08
CA SER A 85 22.83 20.32 5.79
C SER A 85 24.35 20.51 5.78
N ARG A 86 25.08 19.62 6.45
CA ARG A 86 26.49 19.37 6.13
C ARG A 86 26.57 18.13 5.22
N PRO A 87 27.22 18.23 4.06
CA PRO A 87 27.57 17.06 3.27
C PRO A 87 28.74 16.35 3.98
N GLU A 88 28.48 15.20 4.59
CA GLU A 88 29.56 14.25 4.85
C GLU A 88 29.95 13.59 3.51
N PHE A 89 31.24 13.65 3.20
CA PHE A 89 31.87 13.07 2.02
C PHE A 89 32.51 11.70 2.36
N VAL A 90 32.96 11.00 1.30
CA VAL A 90 33.82 9.79 1.22
C VAL A 90 33.04 8.45 1.24
N GLU A 91 33.16 7.47 0.32
CA GLU A 91 33.83 7.22 -1.00
C GLU A 91 33.02 6.06 -1.67
N ALA A 92 32.99 5.73 -2.97
CA ALA A 92 33.72 6.10 -4.18
C ALA A 92 32.80 5.91 -5.43
N GLY A 93 33.18 6.49 -6.57
CA GLY A 93 32.75 6.05 -7.90
C GLY A 93 31.75 6.95 -8.65
N ALA A 94 32.31 7.73 -9.59
CA ALA A 94 31.69 8.33 -10.80
C ALA A 94 30.51 9.33 -10.63
N HIS A 95 30.84 10.61 -10.81
CA HIS A 95 29.98 11.74 -11.22
C HIS A 95 28.52 11.78 -10.71
N LYS A 96 28.31 11.96 -9.39
CA LYS A 96 26.99 12.33 -8.84
C LYS A 96 26.94 13.81 -8.48
N LYS A 97 26.28 14.64 -9.31
CA LYS A 97 25.90 16.01 -8.91
C LYS A 97 25.11 15.94 -7.60
N LYS A 98 25.56 16.70 -6.60
CA LYS A 98 25.04 16.83 -5.23
C LYS A 98 23.50 16.97 -5.24
N ILE A 99 22.78 16.05 -4.60
CA ILE A 99 21.32 16.11 -4.43
C ILE A 99 21.01 16.62 -3.02
N SER A 100 20.27 17.73 -2.89
CA SER A 100 19.83 18.24 -1.58
C SER A 100 18.74 17.36 -0.98
N ARG A 101 18.90 16.96 0.30
CA ARG A 101 17.96 16.10 1.04
C ARG A 101 16.59 16.76 1.22
N ALA A 102 16.56 18.08 1.42
CA ALA A 102 15.31 18.84 1.51
C ALA A 102 14.50 18.73 0.20
N ASN A 103 15.17 18.84 -0.96
CA ASN A 103 14.51 18.70 -2.26
C ASN A 103 13.94 17.29 -2.45
N ILE A 104 14.68 16.24 -2.04
CA ILE A 104 14.20 14.85 -2.14
C ILE A 104 12.88 14.67 -1.36
N VAL A 105 12.78 15.24 -0.17
CA VAL A 105 11.57 15.14 0.68
C VAL A 105 10.35 15.72 -0.03
N PHE A 106 10.42 16.96 -0.53
CA PHE A 106 9.28 17.60 -1.19
C PHE A 106 8.88 16.88 -2.47
N ILE A 107 9.86 16.32 -3.18
CA ILE A 107 9.61 15.54 -4.39
C ILE A 107 8.96 14.21 -4.03
N TYR A 108 9.45 13.51 -3.00
CA TYR A 108 8.81 12.29 -2.47
C TYR A 108 7.34 12.54 -2.12
N LEU A 109 7.05 13.60 -1.36
CA LEU A 109 5.69 13.97 -0.98
C LEU A 109 4.84 14.29 -2.21
N SER A 110 5.39 15.00 -3.19
CA SER A 110 4.65 15.32 -4.42
C SER A 110 4.26 14.10 -5.26
N ILE A 111 5.03 13.02 -5.16
CA ILE A 111 4.73 11.75 -5.82
C ILE A 111 3.59 11.02 -5.09
N ILE A 112 3.71 10.91 -3.76
CA ILE A 112 2.74 10.19 -2.91
C ILE A 112 1.37 10.90 -2.91
N GLU A 113 1.35 12.23 -2.92
CA GLU A 113 0.13 13.06 -2.90
C GLU A 113 -0.48 13.30 -4.29
N ASP A 114 0.10 12.75 -5.37
CA ASP A 114 -0.42 12.92 -6.73
C ASP A 114 -0.49 14.39 -7.22
N THR A 115 0.45 15.21 -6.75
CA THR A 115 0.52 16.65 -7.05
C THR A 115 1.68 17.03 -7.98
N GLY A 116 2.72 16.19 -8.06
CA GLY A 116 3.85 16.35 -8.97
C GLY A 116 4.61 17.67 -8.82
N PHE A 117 5.25 18.14 -9.90
CA PHE A 117 6.09 19.35 -9.87
C PHE A 117 5.35 20.59 -9.36
N ALA A 118 4.11 20.79 -9.79
CA ALA A 118 3.27 21.90 -9.33
C ALA A 118 2.99 21.83 -7.83
N GLY A 119 2.71 20.64 -7.31
CA GLY A 119 2.55 20.39 -5.88
C GLY A 119 3.81 20.67 -5.08
N MET A 120 4.95 20.15 -5.54
CA MET A 120 6.26 20.43 -4.91
C MET A 120 6.52 21.93 -4.87
N ARG A 121 6.35 22.66 -5.98
CA ARG A 121 6.52 24.12 -6.00
C ARG A 121 5.60 24.83 -5.02
N ARG A 122 4.33 24.43 -4.94
CA ARG A 122 3.35 25.00 -4.00
C ARG A 122 3.76 24.77 -2.55
N MET A 123 4.19 23.55 -2.22
CA MET A 123 4.66 23.21 -0.87
C MET A 123 5.91 24.01 -0.51
N MET A 124 6.90 24.09 -1.39
CA MET A 124 8.14 24.83 -1.14
C MET A 124 7.88 26.34 -1.01
N GLY A 125 7.08 26.91 -1.92
CA GLY A 125 6.72 28.33 -1.87
C GLY A 125 5.91 28.69 -0.61
N GLY A 126 4.96 27.84 -0.22
CA GLY A 126 4.19 28.03 1.01
C GLY A 126 4.99 27.83 2.31
N LEU A 127 6.26 27.41 2.21
CA LEU A 127 7.19 27.27 3.33
C LEU A 127 8.39 28.21 3.20
N GLY A 128 8.35 29.19 2.28
CA GLY A 128 9.45 30.14 2.07
C GLY A 128 10.75 29.49 1.57
N MET A 129 10.68 28.28 1.02
CA MET A 129 11.87 27.53 0.60
C MET A 129 12.30 27.87 -0.84
N PRO A 130 13.62 27.87 -1.13
CA PRO A 130 14.12 28.10 -2.48
C PRO A 130 13.52 27.12 -3.50
N LEU A 131 12.89 27.66 -4.54
CA LEU A 131 12.16 26.83 -5.51
C LEU A 131 13.11 25.98 -6.36
N VAL A 132 12.74 24.72 -6.55
CA VAL A 132 13.45 23.80 -7.44
C VAL A 132 12.96 23.96 -8.88
N GLY A 133 13.88 24.12 -9.82
CA GLY A 133 13.58 24.14 -11.25
C GLY A 133 13.12 22.78 -11.78
N LYS A 134 12.35 22.79 -12.88
CA LYS A 134 11.74 21.58 -13.48
C LYS A 134 12.76 20.50 -13.82
N PHE A 135 13.92 20.87 -14.37
CA PHE A 135 15.00 19.93 -14.67
C PHE A 135 15.54 19.22 -13.42
N LYS A 136 15.81 19.97 -12.34
CA LYS A 136 16.27 19.40 -11.06
C LYS A 136 15.22 18.48 -10.44
N TYR A 137 13.94 18.84 -10.55
CA TYR A 137 12.82 17.99 -10.11
C TYR A 137 12.87 16.60 -10.76
N TYR A 138 12.92 16.53 -12.10
CA TYR A 138 12.90 15.24 -12.79
C TYR A 138 14.18 14.42 -12.56
N ARG A 139 15.33 15.08 -12.38
CA ARG A 139 16.57 14.41 -11.96
C ARG A 139 16.42 13.72 -10.60
N HIS A 140 15.84 14.42 -9.62
CA HIS A 140 15.61 13.87 -8.28
C HIS A 140 14.48 12.83 -8.26
N LEU A 141 13.46 12.99 -9.11
CA LEU A 141 12.41 11.98 -9.31
C LEU A 141 13.02 10.66 -9.81
N SER A 142 13.89 10.71 -10.81
CA SER A 142 14.58 9.51 -11.32
C SER A 142 15.37 8.81 -10.20
N TYR A 143 16.14 9.59 -9.43
CA TYR A 143 16.86 9.07 -8.27
C TYR A 143 15.94 8.39 -7.24
N LEU A 144 14.78 8.98 -6.95
CA LEU A 144 13.78 8.39 -6.04
C LEU A 144 13.17 7.10 -6.60
N CYS A 145 12.88 7.06 -7.90
CA CYS A 145 12.43 5.84 -8.58
C CYS A 145 13.46 4.71 -8.45
N ASP A 146 14.75 5.01 -8.67
CA ASP A 146 15.82 4.03 -8.53
C ASP A 146 15.94 3.53 -7.09
N LYS A 147 15.89 4.45 -6.11
CA LYS A 147 15.93 4.09 -4.69
C LYS A 147 14.73 3.25 -4.25
N MET A 148 13.53 3.57 -4.71
CA MET A 148 12.34 2.76 -4.45
C MET A 148 12.47 1.37 -5.05
N LYS A 149 12.96 1.26 -6.29
CA LYS A 149 13.20 -0.02 -6.96
C LYS A 149 14.21 -0.88 -6.20
N SER A 150 15.33 -0.31 -5.77
CA SER A 150 16.31 -1.02 -4.94
C SER A 150 15.74 -1.45 -3.59
N HIS A 151 14.98 -0.57 -2.92
CA HIS A 151 14.35 -0.88 -1.63
C HIS A 151 13.31 -2.01 -1.78
N TYR A 152 12.46 -1.92 -2.79
CA TYR A 152 11.49 -2.96 -3.14
C TYR A 152 12.19 -4.31 -3.38
N ASN A 153 13.20 -4.33 -4.24
CA ASN A 153 13.94 -5.55 -4.56
C ASN A 153 14.62 -6.16 -3.33
N SER A 154 15.21 -5.33 -2.47
CA SER A 154 15.80 -5.77 -1.20
C SER A 154 14.75 -6.42 -0.30
N LYS A 155 13.58 -5.80 -0.15
CA LYS A 155 12.45 -6.36 0.63
C LYS A 155 11.90 -7.66 0.02
N GLN A 156 11.82 -7.76 -1.30
CA GLN A 156 11.43 -9.01 -1.97
C GLN A 156 12.47 -10.11 -1.75
N ALA A 157 13.76 -9.78 -1.80
CA ALA A 157 14.84 -10.74 -1.54
C ALA A 157 14.84 -11.24 -0.09
N GLU A 158 14.56 -10.37 0.89
CA GLU A 158 14.36 -10.76 2.29
C GLU A 158 13.24 -11.81 2.42
N ILE A 159 12.09 -11.59 1.78
CA ILE A 159 10.98 -12.58 1.74
C ILE A 159 11.45 -13.87 1.08
N HIS A 160 12.03 -13.80 -0.12
CA HIS A 160 12.39 -15.00 -0.86
C HIS A 160 13.42 -15.84 -0.09
N SER A 161 14.36 -15.19 0.60
CA SER A 161 15.31 -15.85 1.50
C SER A 161 14.61 -16.47 2.72
N ALA A 162 13.66 -15.76 3.33
CA ALA A 162 12.87 -16.30 4.44
C ALA A 162 12.00 -17.50 4.03
N ILE A 163 11.40 -17.47 2.84
CA ILE A 163 10.61 -18.58 2.28
C ILE A 163 11.51 -19.78 1.98
N ARG A 164 12.66 -19.58 1.33
CA ARG A 164 13.62 -20.68 1.03
C ARG A 164 14.16 -21.34 2.29
N ARG A 165 14.38 -20.56 3.36
CA ARG A 165 14.78 -21.08 4.68
C ARG A 165 13.60 -21.58 5.51
N SER A 166 12.36 -21.46 5.02
CA SER A 166 11.21 -21.95 5.76
C SER A 166 11.21 -23.48 5.74
N LEU A 167 11.07 -24.06 6.93
CA LEU A 167 10.90 -25.51 7.11
C LEU A 167 9.60 -26.05 6.47
N LEU A 168 8.79 -25.16 5.91
CA LEU A 168 7.49 -25.44 5.30
C LEU A 168 7.56 -25.60 3.78
N GLY A 169 8.60 -25.09 3.10
CA GLY A 169 8.72 -25.14 1.64
C GLY A 169 9.70 -26.21 1.15
N GLY A 170 9.40 -26.86 0.01
CA GLY A 170 10.28 -27.84 -0.61
C GLY A 170 9.59 -29.14 -1.03
N ARG A 171 10.36 -30.09 -1.60
CA ARG A 171 9.86 -31.42 -1.97
C ARG A 171 9.41 -32.16 -0.69
N ASN A 172 8.21 -32.75 -0.71
CA ASN A 172 7.57 -33.42 0.43
C ASN A 172 7.20 -32.53 1.63
N LYS A 173 7.14 -31.20 1.46
CA LYS A 173 6.69 -30.25 2.50
C LYS A 173 5.29 -29.70 2.20
N LEU A 174 4.93 -28.56 2.81
CA LEU A 174 3.61 -27.94 2.65
C LEU A 174 3.41 -27.52 1.20
N THR A 175 2.43 -28.11 0.53
CA THR A 175 2.14 -27.87 -0.88
C THR A 175 1.11 -26.76 -1.06
N ASP A 176 1.16 -26.07 -2.20
CA ASP A 176 0.14 -25.07 -2.56
C ASP A 176 -1.27 -25.65 -2.53
N ASN A 177 -1.47 -26.89 -2.96
CA ASN A 177 -2.77 -27.57 -2.91
C ASN A 177 -3.26 -27.79 -1.47
N ALA A 178 -2.37 -28.11 -0.53
CA ALA A 178 -2.73 -28.21 0.88
C ALA A 178 -3.11 -26.83 1.47
N ILE A 179 -2.37 -25.77 1.07
CA ILE A 179 -2.66 -24.38 1.46
C ILE A 179 -4.03 -23.95 0.92
N ASP A 180 -4.29 -24.15 -0.37
CA ASP A 180 -5.55 -23.81 -1.02
C ASP A 180 -6.73 -24.53 -0.35
N LYS A 181 -6.54 -25.81 0.02
CA LYS A 181 -7.57 -26.59 0.73
C LYS A 181 -7.86 -26.02 2.12
N MET A 182 -6.81 -25.70 2.89
CA MET A 182 -6.95 -25.04 4.20
C MET A 182 -7.66 -23.69 4.09
N GLN A 183 -7.28 -22.85 3.14
CA GLN A 183 -7.92 -21.55 2.90
C GLN A 183 -9.39 -21.70 2.49
N SER A 184 -9.70 -22.68 1.65
CA SER A 184 -11.06 -22.97 1.21
C SER A 184 -11.96 -23.37 2.38
N PHE A 185 -11.52 -24.29 3.23
CA PHE A 185 -12.27 -24.67 4.43
C PHE A 185 -12.39 -23.52 5.42
N PHE A 186 -11.30 -22.79 5.70
CA PHE A 186 -11.31 -21.63 6.58
C PHE A 186 -12.37 -20.61 6.13
N GLY A 187 -12.30 -20.19 4.86
CA GLY A 187 -13.24 -19.23 4.29
C GLY A 187 -14.68 -19.74 4.26
N LYS A 188 -14.88 -21.04 4.00
CA LYS A 188 -16.21 -21.67 4.07
C LYS A 188 -16.80 -21.58 5.49
N HIS A 189 -16.04 -21.95 6.51
CA HIS A 189 -16.53 -21.88 7.90
C HIS A 189 -16.81 -20.45 8.35
N ILE A 190 -16.04 -19.46 7.89
CA ILE A 190 -16.38 -18.05 8.14
C ILE A 190 -17.75 -17.70 7.52
N ARG A 191 -17.96 -18.03 6.23
CA ARG A 191 -19.21 -17.71 5.52
C ARG A 191 -20.42 -18.44 6.09
N ASP A 192 -20.27 -19.72 6.44
CA ASP A 192 -21.35 -20.56 6.96
C ASP A 192 -21.76 -20.19 8.41
N ASN A 193 -20.99 -19.33 9.09
CA ASN A 193 -21.26 -18.91 10.47
C ASN A 193 -21.36 -17.38 10.61
N VAL A 194 -21.66 -16.65 9.52
CA VAL A 194 -22.03 -15.23 9.59
C VAL A 194 -23.27 -15.08 10.48
N GLY A 195 -23.25 -14.11 11.38
CA GLY A 195 -24.30 -13.87 12.37
C GLY A 195 -24.21 -14.71 13.64
N ALA A 196 -23.33 -15.72 13.70
CA ALA A 196 -23.09 -16.50 14.92
C ALA A 196 -22.19 -15.74 15.91
N ASP A 197 -22.13 -16.19 17.16
CA ASP A 197 -21.14 -15.69 18.12
C ASP A 197 -19.70 -16.10 17.74
N TYR A 198 -18.71 -15.38 18.29
CA TYR A 198 -17.31 -15.61 17.94
C TYR A 198 -16.80 -17.01 18.34
N LEU A 199 -17.30 -17.60 19.43
CA LEU A 199 -16.87 -18.93 19.89
C LEU A 199 -17.38 -20.01 18.93
N THR A 200 -18.61 -19.88 18.47
CA THR A 200 -19.19 -20.78 17.45
C THR A 200 -18.41 -20.71 16.15
N MET A 201 -18.13 -19.51 15.64
CA MET A 201 -17.30 -19.34 14.44
C MET A 201 -15.88 -19.89 14.64
N LYS A 202 -15.26 -19.64 15.80
CA LYS A 202 -13.95 -20.18 16.14
C LYS A 202 -13.95 -21.71 16.16
N LYS A 203 -14.94 -22.33 16.80
CA LYS A 203 -15.08 -23.79 16.86
C LYS A 203 -15.21 -24.38 15.45
N ALA A 204 -16.03 -23.76 14.60
CA ALA A 204 -16.20 -24.19 13.21
C ALA A 204 -14.89 -24.06 12.41
N VAL A 205 -14.18 -22.94 12.51
CA VAL A 205 -12.89 -22.75 11.81
C VAL A 205 -11.84 -23.74 12.30
N MET A 206 -11.70 -23.90 13.62
CA MET A 206 -10.75 -24.84 14.23
C MET A 206 -11.08 -26.29 13.89
N SER A 207 -12.37 -26.63 13.70
CA SER A 207 -12.76 -27.97 13.24
C SER A 207 -12.12 -28.33 11.91
N SER A 208 -11.92 -27.37 11.00
CA SER A 208 -11.25 -27.64 9.73
C SER A 208 -9.76 -27.93 9.88
N PHE A 209 -9.06 -27.22 10.79
CA PHE A 209 -7.68 -27.55 11.15
C PHE A 209 -7.59 -28.99 11.68
N HIS A 210 -8.39 -29.32 12.70
CA HIS A 210 -8.37 -30.65 13.30
C HIS A 210 -8.74 -31.76 12.31
N HIS A 211 -9.70 -31.51 11.42
CA HIS A 211 -10.09 -32.42 10.36
C HIS A 211 -8.98 -32.72 9.35
N ILE A 212 -8.24 -31.70 8.91
CA ILE A 212 -7.17 -31.86 7.91
C ILE A 212 -5.99 -32.65 8.48
N PHE A 213 -5.69 -32.47 9.76
CA PHE A 213 -4.62 -33.18 10.48
C PHE A 213 -5.09 -34.47 11.18
N SER A 214 -6.28 -34.96 10.85
CA SER A 214 -6.82 -36.22 11.38
C SER A 214 -6.27 -37.42 10.60
N THR A 215 -5.94 -38.50 11.32
CA THR A 215 -5.54 -39.78 10.73
C THR A 215 -6.36 -40.93 11.32
N ASP A 216 -6.20 -42.15 10.77
CA ASP A 216 -6.87 -43.34 11.30
C ASP A 216 -6.39 -43.65 12.73
N GLU A 217 -5.09 -43.47 13.00
CA GLU A 217 -4.47 -43.70 14.30
C GLU A 217 -4.80 -42.61 15.32
N ASN A 218 -5.06 -41.38 14.84
CA ASN A 218 -5.38 -40.22 15.68
C ASN A 218 -6.56 -39.43 15.10
N PRO A 219 -7.80 -39.93 15.27
CA PRO A 219 -9.00 -39.28 14.75
C PRO A 219 -9.30 -37.99 15.52
N ARG A 220 -9.35 -36.86 14.80
CA ARG A 220 -9.49 -35.49 15.36
C ARG A 220 -10.79 -34.82 14.92
N HIS A 221 -11.92 -35.52 14.99
CA HIS A 221 -13.20 -35.01 14.50
C HIS A 221 -14.12 -34.42 15.59
N GLY A 222 -13.65 -34.28 16.83
CA GLY A 222 -14.48 -33.84 17.97
C GLY A 222 -15.00 -32.40 17.91
N LEU A 223 -14.45 -31.55 17.04
CA LEU A 223 -14.97 -30.19 16.80
C LEU A 223 -15.88 -30.10 15.56
N CYS A 224 -15.93 -31.15 14.74
CA CYS A 224 -16.79 -31.19 13.56
C CYS A 224 -18.26 -31.29 14.00
N LYS A 225 -19.16 -30.67 13.23
CA LYS A 225 -20.60 -30.81 13.48
C LYS A 225 -21.02 -32.28 13.31
N GLU A 226 -21.86 -32.77 14.20
CA GLU A 226 -22.40 -34.14 14.16
C GLU A 226 -23.62 -34.23 13.23
N GLY A 227 -23.96 -35.45 12.84
CA GLY A 227 -25.19 -35.75 12.08
C GLY A 227 -24.96 -36.12 10.62
N ILE A 228 -26.02 -36.63 9.98
CA ILE A 228 -25.99 -37.20 8.62
C ILE A 228 -25.68 -36.16 7.53
N ASN A 229 -25.97 -34.89 7.83
CA ASN A 229 -25.69 -33.74 6.96
C ASN A 229 -24.34 -33.08 7.28
N SER A 230 -23.50 -33.72 8.09
CA SER A 230 -22.17 -33.20 8.40
C SER A 230 -21.30 -33.16 7.15
N TRP A 231 -20.55 -32.06 7.02
CA TRP A 231 -19.48 -31.95 6.02
C TRP A 231 -18.30 -32.87 6.33
N CYS A 232 -18.17 -33.31 7.57
CA CYS A 232 -17.12 -34.22 8.03
C CYS A 232 -17.52 -35.66 7.73
N PHE A 233 -16.75 -36.34 6.88
CA PHE A 233 -17.05 -37.72 6.48
C PHE A 233 -17.10 -38.68 7.68
N TYR A 234 -16.28 -38.45 8.71
CA TYR A 234 -16.23 -39.28 9.91
C TYR A 234 -17.50 -39.13 10.76
N GLN A 235 -17.90 -37.89 11.05
CA GLN A 235 -19.14 -37.63 11.79
C GLN A 235 -20.39 -38.09 11.05
N LYS A 236 -20.39 -37.95 9.72
CA LYS A 236 -21.46 -38.47 8.87
C LYS A 236 -21.56 -40.00 8.96
N ALA A 237 -20.44 -40.71 8.85
CA ALA A 237 -20.41 -42.16 8.93
C ALA A 237 -20.85 -42.69 10.31
N LEU A 238 -20.47 -42.01 11.40
CA LEU A 238 -20.97 -42.34 12.74
C LEU A 238 -22.49 -42.16 12.85
N ALA A 239 -23.03 -41.08 12.29
CA ALA A 239 -24.47 -40.84 12.27
C ALA A 239 -25.24 -41.86 11.40
N GLU A 240 -24.59 -42.45 10.40
CA GLU A 240 -25.10 -43.56 9.58
C GLU A 240 -24.96 -44.94 10.27
N GLY A 241 -24.44 -44.99 11.49
CA GLY A 241 -24.30 -46.22 12.27
C GLY A 241 -23.04 -47.06 11.97
N LYS A 242 -22.07 -46.52 11.23
CA LYS A 242 -20.79 -47.23 10.98
C LYS A 242 -19.94 -47.26 12.24
N LYS A 243 -19.23 -48.38 12.44
CA LYS A 243 -18.28 -48.51 13.54
C LYS A 243 -17.02 -47.69 13.27
N LYS A 244 -16.34 -47.24 14.33
CA LYS A 244 -15.18 -46.34 14.22
C LYS A 244 -14.04 -46.97 13.42
N GLU A 245 -13.87 -48.27 13.55
CA GLU A 245 -12.78 -49.07 12.96
C GLU A 245 -12.92 -49.21 11.44
N GLU A 246 -14.16 -49.11 10.94
CA GLU A 246 -14.53 -49.22 9.52
C GLU A 246 -14.35 -47.88 8.78
N ILE A 247 -14.26 -46.77 9.50
CA ILE A 247 -14.16 -45.44 8.90
C ILE A 247 -12.69 -45.10 8.62
N LYS A 248 -12.29 -45.22 7.35
CA LYS A 248 -10.92 -44.93 6.90
C LYS A 248 -10.76 -43.54 6.31
N HIS A 249 -9.66 -42.86 6.66
CA HIS A 249 -9.30 -41.57 6.08
C HIS A 249 -8.81 -41.75 4.65
N LYS A 250 -9.22 -40.82 3.77
CA LYS A 250 -8.54 -40.66 2.48
C LYS A 250 -7.13 -40.14 2.71
N LYS A 251 -6.21 -40.45 1.80
CA LYS A 251 -4.81 -39.98 1.85
C LYS A 251 -4.77 -38.47 2.11
N SER A 252 -4.26 -38.09 3.29
CA SER A 252 -4.24 -36.69 3.72
C SER A 252 -3.22 -35.88 2.92
N LEU A 253 -3.59 -34.66 2.54
CA LEU A 253 -2.69 -33.71 1.85
C LEU A 253 -1.55 -33.22 2.75
N VAL A 254 -1.63 -33.46 4.06
CA VAL A 254 -0.66 -33.01 5.07
C VAL A 254 0.03 -34.17 5.80
N VAL A 255 -0.14 -35.42 5.34
CA VAL A 255 0.39 -36.62 6.02
C VAL A 255 1.91 -36.59 6.20
N ASN A 256 2.63 -35.93 5.29
CA ASN A 256 4.10 -35.84 5.31
C ASN A 256 4.61 -34.62 6.11
N LEU A 257 3.74 -33.83 6.74
CA LEU A 257 4.17 -32.66 7.51
C LEU A 257 4.65 -33.06 8.90
N ASP A 258 5.89 -32.72 9.19
CA ASP A 258 6.49 -32.88 10.51
C ASP A 258 5.74 -32.07 11.59
N GLN A 259 5.92 -32.45 12.85
CA GLN A 259 5.21 -31.83 13.98
C GLN A 259 5.53 -30.33 14.11
N GLU A 260 6.74 -29.90 13.74
CA GLU A 260 7.12 -28.49 13.79
C GLU A 260 6.33 -27.67 12.76
N ALA A 261 6.14 -28.19 11.55
CA ALA A 261 5.31 -27.59 10.51
C ALA A 261 3.84 -27.51 10.95
N GLN A 262 3.31 -28.58 11.55
CA GLN A 262 1.95 -28.58 12.10
C GLN A 262 1.78 -27.50 13.18
N LYS A 263 2.77 -27.34 14.07
CA LYS A 263 2.77 -26.30 15.09
C LYS A 263 2.76 -24.89 14.48
N LYS A 264 3.55 -24.64 13.44
CA LYS A 264 3.55 -23.34 12.73
C LYS A 264 2.22 -23.04 12.06
N ILE A 265 1.61 -24.04 11.40
CA ILE A 265 0.28 -23.89 10.79
C ILE A 265 -0.76 -23.62 11.88
N ARG A 266 -0.69 -24.34 13.01
CA ARG A 266 -1.56 -24.11 14.16
C ARG A 266 -1.46 -22.68 14.69
N GLN A 267 -0.24 -22.15 14.83
CA GLN A 267 -0.03 -20.76 15.25
C GLN A 267 -0.70 -19.76 14.30
N VAL A 268 -0.70 -20.03 12.99
CA VAL A 268 -1.43 -19.20 12.01
C VAL A 268 -2.94 -19.27 12.25
N TYR A 269 -3.49 -20.47 12.47
CA TYR A 269 -4.92 -20.63 12.81
C TYR A 269 -5.26 -19.91 14.11
N ASP A 270 -4.47 -20.04 15.17
CA ASP A 270 -4.71 -19.38 16.45
C ASP A 270 -4.65 -17.85 16.29
N ALA A 271 -3.69 -17.33 15.53
CA ALA A 271 -3.56 -15.91 15.24
C ALA A 271 -4.70 -15.36 14.38
N LEU A 272 -5.27 -16.16 13.47
CA LEU A 272 -6.41 -15.77 12.63
C LEU A 272 -7.78 -16.00 13.31
N THR A 273 -7.80 -16.70 14.46
CA THR A 273 -9.02 -17.00 15.23
C THR A 273 -9.05 -16.29 16.59
N THR A 274 -8.34 -15.17 16.69
CA THR A 274 -8.44 -14.26 17.84
C THR A 274 -9.83 -13.62 17.88
N LYS A 275 -10.27 -13.24 19.08
CA LYS A 275 -11.59 -12.66 19.30
C LYS A 275 -11.80 -11.40 18.44
N ASP A 276 -10.82 -10.50 18.42
CA ASP A 276 -10.88 -9.24 17.67
C ASP A 276 -11.00 -9.45 16.16
N ILE A 277 -10.39 -10.50 15.59
CA ILE A 277 -10.51 -10.81 14.16
C ILE A 277 -11.88 -11.41 13.88
N LEU A 278 -12.28 -12.44 14.64
CA LEU A 278 -13.52 -13.16 14.35
C LEU A 278 -14.77 -12.33 14.63
N GLU A 279 -14.78 -11.46 15.64
CA GLU A 279 -15.89 -10.52 15.86
C GLU A 279 -16.14 -9.60 14.65
N ARG A 280 -15.09 -9.24 13.92
CA ARG A 280 -15.23 -8.49 12.66
C ARG A 280 -15.78 -9.38 11.53
N CYS A 281 -15.42 -10.66 11.51
CA CYS A 281 -15.89 -11.64 10.52
C CYS A 281 -17.34 -12.06 10.72
N VAL A 282 -17.85 -12.08 11.96
CA VAL A 282 -19.25 -12.43 12.30
C VAL A 282 -20.25 -11.60 11.49
N ARG A 283 -19.93 -10.35 11.18
CA ARG A 283 -20.81 -9.46 10.40
C ARG A 283 -20.89 -9.80 8.91
N GLY A 284 -20.06 -10.72 8.42
CA GLY A 284 -20.03 -11.11 7.00
C GLY A 284 -19.62 -9.98 6.05
N LEU A 285 -19.02 -8.91 6.57
CA LEU A 285 -18.61 -7.77 5.75
C LEU A 285 -17.38 -8.14 4.91
N THR A 286 -17.34 -7.60 3.70
CA THR A 286 -16.17 -7.72 2.84
C THR A 286 -15.03 -6.86 3.38
N GLN A 287 -13.79 -7.19 2.97
CA GLN A 287 -12.61 -6.40 3.31
C GLN A 287 -12.87 -4.92 2.99
N ASN A 288 -12.58 -4.04 3.95
CA ASN A 288 -12.72 -2.60 3.78
C ASN A 288 -12.13 -2.17 2.43
N ALA A 289 -12.97 -1.67 1.52
CA ALA A 289 -12.53 -1.27 0.18
C ALA A 289 -11.37 -0.25 0.28
N ASN A 290 -11.34 0.56 1.34
CA ASN A 290 -10.31 1.56 1.63
C ASN A 290 -8.94 0.94 1.99
N GLU A 291 -8.89 -0.34 2.35
CA GLU A 291 -7.65 -1.05 2.69
C GLU A 291 -7.17 -2.01 1.61
N SER A 292 -7.98 -2.21 0.56
CA SER A 292 -7.58 -3.00 -0.60
C SER A 292 -6.30 -2.43 -1.23
N PHE A 293 -5.43 -3.31 -1.74
CA PHE A 293 -4.23 -2.89 -2.48
C PHE A 293 -4.59 -1.89 -3.60
N HIS A 294 -5.66 -2.17 -4.32
CA HIS A 294 -6.18 -1.33 -5.39
C HIS A 294 -6.53 0.08 -4.87
N SER A 295 -7.23 0.20 -3.73
CA SER A 295 -7.52 1.50 -3.12
C SER A 295 -6.25 2.23 -2.68
N LYS A 296 -5.31 1.56 -1.99
CA LYS A 296 -4.02 2.14 -1.58
C LYS A 296 -3.21 2.67 -2.77
N MET A 297 -3.20 1.94 -3.88
CA MET A 297 -2.50 2.34 -5.09
C MET A 297 -3.16 3.57 -5.74
N TRP A 298 -4.48 3.57 -5.90
CA TRP A 298 -5.18 4.68 -6.58
C TRP A 298 -5.40 5.91 -5.71
N ALA A 299 -5.36 5.78 -4.38
CA ALA A 299 -5.25 6.92 -3.47
C ALA A 299 -3.99 7.75 -3.77
N ARG A 300 -2.92 7.09 -4.21
CA ARG A 300 -1.63 7.71 -4.55
C ARG A 300 -1.46 8.02 -6.03
N ALA A 301 -2.16 7.33 -6.92
CA ALA A 301 -2.15 7.60 -8.36
C ALA A 301 -3.59 7.63 -8.89
N ARG A 302 -4.19 8.81 -9.01
CA ARG A 302 -5.60 8.90 -9.40
C ARG A 302 -5.79 8.41 -10.83
N LYS A 303 -6.83 7.59 -11.05
CA LYS A 303 -7.20 7.08 -12.39
C LYS A 303 -7.61 8.16 -13.38
N THR A 304 -8.07 9.30 -12.86
CA THR A 304 -8.52 10.45 -13.66
C THR A 304 -7.38 11.31 -14.19
N LYS A 305 -6.12 11.00 -13.84
CA LYS A 305 -4.94 11.72 -14.30
C LYS A 305 -4.00 10.80 -15.06
N PHE A 306 -3.41 11.34 -16.12
CA PHE A 306 -2.30 10.67 -16.78
C PHE A 306 -1.08 10.62 -15.85
N ALA A 307 -0.45 9.45 -15.74
CA ALA A 307 0.77 9.25 -14.96
C ALA A 307 1.82 8.53 -15.82
N GLY A 308 3.04 9.07 -15.84
CA GLY A 308 4.16 8.41 -16.50
C GLY A 308 4.55 7.09 -15.81
N LEU A 309 5.15 6.18 -16.57
CA LEU A 309 5.51 4.83 -16.11
C LEU A 309 6.38 4.83 -14.85
N SER A 310 7.41 5.67 -14.77
CA SER A 310 8.31 5.74 -13.60
C SER A 310 7.57 6.10 -12.32
N ARG A 311 6.57 6.99 -12.42
CA ARG A 311 5.72 7.37 -11.31
C ARG A 311 4.79 6.24 -10.89
N LEU A 312 4.11 5.63 -11.86
CA LEU A 312 3.19 4.53 -11.59
C LEU A 312 3.93 3.33 -10.97
N SER A 313 5.14 3.03 -11.46
CA SER A 313 6.02 2.00 -10.92
C SER A 313 6.43 2.30 -9.47
N PHE A 314 6.82 3.54 -9.16
CA PHE A 314 7.14 3.96 -7.80
C PHE A 314 5.93 3.79 -6.86
N VAL A 315 4.75 4.26 -7.27
CA VAL A 315 3.54 4.19 -6.46
C VAL A 315 3.10 2.74 -6.25
N ALA A 316 3.17 1.90 -7.29
CA ALA A 316 2.86 0.49 -7.19
C ALA A 316 3.80 -0.23 -6.22
N GLN A 317 5.12 -0.03 -6.35
CA GLN A 317 6.11 -0.60 -5.42
C GLN A 317 5.85 -0.15 -3.98
N SER A 318 5.64 1.15 -3.75
CA SER A 318 5.30 1.70 -2.43
C SER A 318 4.00 1.09 -1.88
N ALA A 319 2.96 0.96 -2.71
CA ALA A 319 1.67 0.41 -2.29
C ALA A 319 1.78 -1.09 -1.96
N ILE A 320 2.57 -1.86 -2.72
CA ILE A 320 2.83 -3.27 -2.43
C ILE A 320 3.53 -3.40 -1.07
N LEU A 321 4.58 -2.62 -0.84
CA LEU A 321 5.30 -2.65 0.43
C LEU A 321 4.38 -2.27 1.60
N ASP A 322 3.62 -1.18 1.47
CA ASP A 322 2.71 -0.74 2.53
C ASP A 322 1.56 -1.72 2.78
N HIS A 323 1.09 -2.41 1.75
CA HIS A 323 0.05 -3.43 1.87
C HIS A 323 0.57 -4.65 2.63
N ASN A 324 1.79 -5.10 2.33
CA ASN A 324 2.35 -6.34 2.88
C ASN A 324 3.03 -6.15 4.25
N TYR A 325 3.67 -5.00 4.49
CA TYR A 325 4.49 -4.78 5.69
C TYR A 325 3.94 -3.70 6.63
N GLY A 326 2.94 -2.95 6.17
CA GLY A 326 2.46 -1.76 6.85
C GLY A 326 3.40 -0.57 6.70
N TYR A 327 2.84 0.63 6.94
CA TYR A 327 3.48 1.92 6.67
C TYR A 327 4.87 2.09 7.30
N ARG A 328 5.08 1.59 8.52
CA ARG A 328 6.35 1.77 9.24
C ARG A 328 7.50 0.96 8.63
N LYS A 329 7.26 -0.32 8.33
CA LYS A 329 8.29 -1.23 7.81
C LYS A 329 8.53 -1.05 6.30
N ALA A 330 7.55 -0.53 5.58
CA ALA A 330 7.60 -0.25 4.15
C ALA A 330 8.20 1.12 3.78
N CYS A 331 8.48 1.98 4.76
CA CYS A 331 8.87 3.36 4.52
C CYS A 331 10.24 3.44 3.82
N LEU A 332 10.30 4.12 2.68
CA LEU A 332 11.56 4.40 1.96
C LEU A 332 12.43 5.45 2.68
N LEU A 333 11.83 6.38 3.41
CA LEU A 333 12.53 7.55 3.95
C LEU A 333 13.76 7.19 4.81
N PRO A 334 13.72 6.17 5.71
CA PRO A 334 14.90 5.75 6.44
C PRO A 334 16.08 5.32 5.55
N THR A 335 15.83 4.71 4.39
CA THR A 335 16.93 4.32 3.45
C THR A 335 17.55 5.52 2.73
N LEU A 336 16.91 6.68 2.82
CA LEU A 336 17.41 7.97 2.35
C LEU A 336 18.02 8.78 3.50
N ASN A 337 18.20 8.14 4.67
CA ASN A 337 18.60 8.76 5.93
C ASN A 337 17.63 9.86 6.38
N ILE A 338 16.35 9.78 6.01
CA ILE A 338 15.31 10.74 6.41
C ILE A 338 14.50 10.09 7.54
N ASN A 339 14.48 10.72 8.72
CA ASN A 339 13.66 10.27 9.83
C ASN A 339 12.18 10.68 9.60
N PRO A 340 11.24 9.72 9.42
CA PRO A 340 9.85 10.05 9.13
C PRO A 340 9.15 10.82 10.25
N LYS A 341 9.48 10.52 11.52
CA LYS A 341 8.88 11.19 12.68
C LYS A 341 9.34 12.64 12.77
N ALA A 342 10.64 12.87 12.60
CA ALA A 342 11.21 14.21 12.59
C ALA A 342 10.62 15.03 11.44
N LEU A 343 10.57 14.44 10.23
CA LEU A 343 9.96 15.09 9.06
C LEU A 343 8.51 15.51 9.32
N ARG A 344 7.68 14.60 9.86
CA ARG A 344 6.28 14.91 10.17
C ARG A 344 6.17 16.08 11.16
N ARG A 345 6.99 16.09 12.22
CA ARG A 345 7.01 17.19 13.20
C ARG A 345 7.39 18.51 12.54
N SER A 346 8.45 18.53 11.74
CA SER A 346 8.91 19.74 11.03
C SER A 346 7.86 20.29 10.07
N LEU A 347 7.22 19.44 9.27
CA LEU A 347 6.16 19.88 8.36
C LEU A 347 4.93 20.40 9.09
N THR A 348 4.58 19.78 10.23
CA THR A 348 3.45 20.22 11.06
C THR A 348 3.72 21.59 11.67
N ALA A 349 4.92 21.79 12.23
CA ALA A 349 5.33 23.07 12.79
C ALA A 349 5.35 24.18 11.72
N ALA A 350 5.88 23.89 10.53
CA ALA A 350 5.94 24.86 9.45
C ALA A 350 4.55 25.20 8.87
N ASP A 351 3.61 24.24 8.86
CA ASP A 351 2.21 24.51 8.51
C ASP A 351 1.51 25.36 9.59
N GLN A 352 1.79 25.11 10.88
CA GLN A 352 1.28 25.94 11.98
C GLN A 352 1.77 27.38 11.87
N GLU A 353 3.07 27.60 11.66
CA GLU A 353 3.67 28.93 11.50
C GLU A 353 3.04 29.68 10.32
N ARG A 354 2.87 29.01 9.17
CA ARG A 354 2.15 29.59 8.02
C ARG A 354 0.72 30.01 8.38
N ARG A 355 -0.03 29.17 9.10
CA ARG A 355 -1.42 29.48 9.50
C ARG A 355 -1.46 30.70 10.41
N MET A 356 -0.54 30.80 11.37
CA MET A 356 -0.44 31.96 12.26
C MET A 356 -0.13 33.24 11.49
N HIS A 357 0.83 33.20 10.56
CA HIS A 357 1.17 34.36 9.73
C HIS A 357 0.01 34.78 8.82
N HIS A 358 -0.73 33.82 8.24
CA HIS A 358 -1.92 34.11 7.43
C HIS A 358 -3.07 34.70 8.26
N GLN A 359 -3.26 34.24 9.50
CA GLN A 359 -4.24 34.82 10.43
C GLN A 359 -3.84 36.25 10.82
N ALA A 360 -2.56 36.50 11.06
CA ALA A 360 -2.06 37.84 11.37
C ALA A 360 -2.20 38.83 10.19
N GLN A 361 -2.17 38.33 8.94
CA GLN A 361 -2.35 39.15 7.74
C GLN A 361 -3.81 39.37 7.33
N GLN A 362 -4.75 38.60 7.87
CA GLN A 362 -6.17 38.89 7.67
C GLN A 362 -6.54 40.12 8.50
N LYS A 363 -6.69 41.27 7.84
CA LYS A 363 -7.38 42.42 8.44
C LYS A 363 -8.76 41.93 8.95
N PRO A 364 -9.20 42.34 10.15
CA PRO A 364 -10.55 42.01 10.59
C PRO A 364 -11.52 42.50 9.50
N LYS A 365 -12.31 41.59 8.93
CA LYS A 365 -13.43 42.00 8.09
C LYS A 365 -14.24 42.96 8.96
N LYS A 366 -14.39 44.23 8.53
CA LYS A 366 -15.40 45.12 9.14
C LYS A 366 -16.69 44.31 9.13
N LYS A 367 -17.25 44.06 10.32
CA LYS A 367 -18.63 43.58 10.42
C LYS A 367 -19.46 44.65 9.72
N GLU A 368 -19.87 44.41 8.47
CA GLU A 368 -21.03 45.10 7.94
C GLU A 368 -22.15 44.76 8.93
N LYS A 369 -22.68 45.81 9.57
CA LYS A 369 -23.88 45.66 10.40
C LYS A 369 -24.92 45.01 9.48
N ALA A 370 -25.40 43.83 9.86
CA ALA A 370 -26.61 43.29 9.27
C ALA A 370 -27.67 44.39 9.34
N SER A 371 -28.35 44.68 8.23
CA SER A 371 -29.51 45.57 8.25
C SER A 371 -30.51 45.02 9.27
N ALA A 372 -31.18 45.91 9.98
CA ALA A 372 -32.10 45.57 11.07
C ALA A 372 -33.41 44.91 10.58
N ASP A 373 -33.49 44.51 9.31
CA ASP A 373 -34.73 44.12 8.64
C ASP A 373 -34.84 42.60 8.38
N TYR A 374 -34.09 41.77 9.12
CA TYR A 374 -34.21 40.31 9.00
C TYR A 374 -34.77 39.69 10.28
N GLU A 375 -36.08 39.38 10.26
CA GLU A 375 -36.71 38.47 11.21
C GLU A 375 -36.49 37.01 10.77
N PRO A 376 -35.79 36.17 11.54
CA PRO A 376 -35.67 34.76 11.25
C PRO A 376 -36.91 34.03 11.77
N GLY A 377 -37.93 33.91 10.92
CA GLY A 377 -39.11 33.08 11.15
C GLY A 377 -39.97 32.98 9.90
N GLY A 378 -39.91 31.86 9.18
CA GLY A 378 -40.80 31.59 8.06
C GLY A 378 -40.23 30.65 7.00
N PHE A 379 -40.13 29.37 7.36
CA PHE A 379 -40.52 28.15 6.61
C PHE A 379 -39.64 26.96 6.99
#